data_AF-A0A813IE94-F1
#
_entry.id   AF-A0A813IE94-F1
#
_cell.length_a   1.000
_cell.length_b   1.000
_cell.length_c   1.000
_cell.angle_alpha   90.00
_cell.angle_beta   90.00
_cell.angle_gamma   90.00
#
_symmetry.space_group_name_H-M   'P 1'
#
loop_
_entity.id
_entity.type
_entity.pdbx_description
1 polymer ?
#
loop_
_entity_poly.entity_id
_entity_poly.type
_entity_poly.pdbx_seq_one_letter_code
_entity_poly.pdbx_strand_id
1 'polypeptide(L)'
;DALQSRAPSELRSALAAALECGLGEDELRAAQEALAEEVRKEVARQALEEAVATQDASLLKAAVKEGEAAGLGVEELAPARQLLGEESRRTAARQGLQEAVDAKDATRLRSALDEGELLGLGDAELSAAREALADETRKTAARRQLEDAVRSRDARALQDTIAGGEAAGLGDQELQAARQALAEE
;
A
#
# COMPACT_ATOMS: atom_id res chain seq x y z
N ASP A 1 17.30 -33.87 26.94
CA ASP A 1 17.51 -32.82 27.95
C ASP A 1 16.46 -31.74 27.70
N ALA A 2 15.53 -31.51 28.62
CA ALA A 2 14.38 -30.62 28.40
C ALA A 2 14.79 -29.15 28.20
N LEU A 3 15.96 -28.77 28.74
CA LEU A 3 16.55 -27.44 28.50
C LEU A 3 17.09 -27.29 27.07
N GLN A 4 17.42 -28.41 26.41
CA GLN A 4 17.89 -28.41 25.02
C GLN A 4 16.72 -28.42 24.01
N SER A 5 15.62 -29.09 24.33
CA SER A 5 14.45 -29.12 23.43
C SER A 5 13.67 -27.80 23.42
N ARG A 6 13.73 -27.04 24.52
CA ARG A 6 13.01 -25.78 24.73
C ARG A 6 11.49 -25.88 24.49
N ALA A 7 10.93 -27.08 24.51
CA ALA A 7 9.49 -27.27 24.35
C ALA A 7 8.78 -26.93 25.67
N PRO A 8 7.78 -26.01 25.68
CA PRO A 8 7.08 -25.62 26.90
C PRO A 8 6.45 -26.79 27.66
N SER A 9 5.92 -27.80 26.95
CA SER A 9 5.33 -29.01 27.54
C SER A 9 6.38 -29.89 28.25
N GLU A 10 7.56 -30.06 27.64
CA GLU A 10 8.67 -30.82 28.23
C GLU A 10 9.29 -30.10 29.42
N LEU A 11 9.44 -28.77 29.34
CA LEU A 11 9.92 -27.93 30.45
C LEU A 11 8.97 -27.98 31.66
N ARG A 12 7.65 -27.91 31.42
CA ARG A 12 6.63 -28.07 32.49
C ARG A 12 6.72 -29.44 33.16
N SER A 13 6.83 -30.50 32.37
CA SER A 13 6.95 -31.88 32.87
C SER A 13 8.24 -32.06 33.69
N ALA A 14 9.36 -31.54 33.19
CA ALA A 14 10.66 -31.60 33.88
C ALA A 14 10.64 -30.80 35.20
N LEU A 15 10.04 -29.61 35.23
CA LEU A 15 9.87 -28.82 36.44
C LEU A 15 9.00 -29.52 37.49
N ALA A 16 7.91 -30.17 37.07
CA ALA A 16 7.05 -30.92 37.97
C ALA A 16 7.80 -32.11 38.61
N ALA A 17 8.53 -32.89 37.80
CA ALA A 17 9.35 -33.98 38.30
C ALA A 17 10.47 -33.50 39.25
N ALA A 18 11.09 -32.36 38.94
CA ALA A 18 12.13 -31.78 39.77
C ALA A 18 11.60 -31.32 41.15
N LEU A 19 10.40 -30.75 41.20
CA LEU A 19 9.71 -30.43 42.45
C LEU A 19 9.39 -31.68 43.28
N GLU A 20 8.94 -32.76 42.65
CA GLU A 20 8.69 -34.05 43.32
C GLU A 20 9.96 -34.67 43.90
N CYS A 21 11.12 -34.41 43.29
CA CYS A 21 12.43 -34.80 43.80
C CYS A 21 12.97 -33.87 44.90
N GLY A 22 12.24 -32.81 45.27
CA GLY A 22 12.61 -31.90 46.35
C GLY A 22 13.66 -30.86 46.00
N LEU A 23 13.87 -30.55 44.71
CA LEU A 23 14.74 -29.44 44.30
C LEU A 23 14.15 -28.09 44.77
N GLY A 24 15.02 -27.23 45.29
CA GLY A 24 14.67 -25.91 45.81
C GLY A 24 14.46 -24.86 44.72
N GLU A 25 13.84 -23.74 45.08
CA GLU A 25 13.52 -22.64 44.14
C GLU A 25 14.75 -22.10 43.40
N ASP A 26 15.89 -21.99 44.08
CA ASP A 26 17.15 -21.54 43.48
C ASP A 26 17.65 -22.50 42.38
N GLU A 27 17.42 -23.80 42.55
CA GLU A 27 17.84 -24.85 41.60
C GLU A 27 16.91 -24.91 40.39
N LEU A 28 15.65 -24.50 40.55
CA LEU A 28 14.63 -24.48 39.49
C LEU A 28 14.56 -23.15 38.72
N ARG A 29 15.15 -22.08 39.24
CA ARG A 29 15.04 -20.71 38.70
C ARG A 29 15.33 -20.66 37.19
N ALA A 30 16.45 -21.22 36.75
CA ALA A 30 16.84 -21.20 35.34
C ALA A 30 15.83 -21.94 34.42
N ALA A 31 15.26 -23.04 34.90
CA ALA A 31 14.26 -23.80 34.15
C ALA A 31 12.90 -23.07 34.13
N GLN A 32 12.54 -22.37 35.22
CA GLN A 32 11.34 -21.53 35.27
C GLN A 32 11.45 -20.31 34.35
N GLU A 33 12.61 -19.65 34.33
CA GLU A 33 12.90 -18.54 33.40
C GLU A 33 12.84 -19.01 31.96
N ALA A 34 13.48 -20.15 31.63
CA ALA A 34 13.41 -20.75 30.30
C ALA A 34 11.97 -21.10 29.89
N LEU A 35 11.16 -21.65 30.81
CA LEU A 35 9.75 -21.92 30.53
C LEU A 35 8.97 -20.61 30.29
N ALA A 36 9.20 -19.58 31.08
CA ALA A 36 8.53 -18.29 30.91
C ALA A 36 8.92 -17.60 29.58
N GLU A 37 10.18 -17.72 29.16
CA GLU A 37 10.62 -17.28 27.83
C GLU A 37 9.91 -18.03 26.70
N GLU A 38 9.91 -19.37 26.75
CA GLU A 38 9.34 -20.17 25.66
C GLU A 38 7.81 -20.06 25.59
N VAL A 39 7.12 -19.89 26.73
CA VAL A 39 5.69 -19.57 26.75
C VAL A 39 5.42 -18.19 26.11
N ARG A 40 6.25 -17.17 26.40
CA ARG A 40 6.11 -15.86 25.74
C ARG A 40 6.31 -15.96 24.23
N LYS A 41 7.32 -16.71 23.78
CA LYS A 41 7.56 -16.96 22.36
C LYS A 41 6.40 -17.71 21.70
N GLU A 42 5.84 -18.72 22.36
CA GLU A 42 4.68 -19.46 21.85
C GLU A 42 3.46 -18.56 21.64
N VAL A 43 3.16 -17.69 22.62
CA VAL A 43 2.08 -16.70 22.50
C VAL A 43 2.35 -15.72 21.35
N ALA A 44 3.59 -15.22 21.22
CA ALA A 44 3.95 -14.31 20.14
C ALA A 44 3.86 -14.97 18.75
N ARG A 45 4.22 -16.25 18.63
CA ARG A 45 4.05 -17.04 17.38
C ARG A 45 2.58 -17.18 17.01
N GLN A 46 1.71 -17.48 17.97
CA GLN A 46 0.27 -17.58 17.73
C GLN A 46 -0.31 -16.24 17.25
N ALA A 47 0.09 -15.13 17.89
CA ALA A 47 -0.32 -13.79 17.47
C ALA A 47 0.18 -13.44 16.05
N LEU A 48 1.41 -13.86 15.71
CA LEU A 48 1.96 -13.71 14.36
C LEU A 48 1.18 -14.52 13.32
N GLU A 49 0.85 -15.76 13.63
CA GLU A 49 0.08 -16.63 12.73
C GLU A 49 -1.31 -16.04 12.44
N GLU A 50 -2.01 -15.57 13.48
CA GLU A 50 -3.31 -14.91 13.33
C GLU A 50 -3.21 -13.61 12.51
N ALA A 51 -2.19 -12.79 12.79
CA ALA A 51 -1.97 -11.55 12.06
C ALA A 51 -1.64 -11.80 10.57
N VAL A 52 -0.84 -12.84 10.27
CA VAL A 52 -0.54 -13.26 8.90
C VAL A 52 -1.78 -13.79 8.19
N ALA A 53 -2.61 -14.58 8.87
CA ALA A 53 -3.82 -15.15 8.31
C ALA A 53 -4.87 -14.07 7.96
N THR A 54 -4.99 -13.04 8.78
CA THR A 54 -5.93 -11.93 8.57
C THR A 54 -5.39 -10.87 7.62
N GLN A 55 -4.06 -10.80 7.42
CA GLN A 55 -3.35 -9.76 6.68
C GLN A 55 -3.67 -8.33 7.16
N ASP A 56 -4.15 -8.18 8.40
CA ASP A 56 -4.44 -6.87 8.96
C ASP A 56 -3.12 -6.16 9.33
N ALA A 57 -2.87 -5.02 8.70
CA ALA A 57 -1.62 -4.27 8.88
C ALA A 57 -1.39 -3.80 10.33
N SER A 58 -2.45 -3.56 11.11
CA SER A 58 -2.34 -3.17 12.51
C SER A 58 -1.99 -4.36 13.39
N LEU A 59 -2.66 -5.51 13.17
CA LEU A 59 -2.33 -6.76 13.86
C LEU A 59 -0.91 -7.21 13.52
N LEU A 60 -0.51 -7.15 12.26
CA LEU A 60 0.85 -7.49 11.81
C LEU A 60 1.92 -6.64 12.52
N LYS A 61 1.71 -5.32 12.62
CA LYS A 61 2.64 -4.43 13.34
C LYS A 61 2.74 -4.81 14.83
N ALA A 62 1.61 -5.06 15.48
CA ALA A 62 1.57 -5.45 16.87
C ALA A 62 2.26 -6.80 17.11
N ALA A 63 1.95 -7.80 16.27
CA ALA A 63 2.50 -9.14 16.37
C ALA A 63 4.02 -9.18 16.09
N VAL A 64 4.52 -8.42 15.12
CA VAL A 64 5.96 -8.29 14.88
C VAL A 64 6.67 -7.69 16.10
N LYS A 65 6.12 -6.62 16.68
CA LYS A 65 6.69 -5.97 17.87
C LYS A 65 6.70 -6.92 19.09
N GLU A 66 5.61 -7.67 19.29
CA GLU A 66 5.52 -8.66 20.38
C GLU A 66 6.52 -9.80 20.16
N GLY A 67 6.65 -10.28 18.92
CA GLY A 67 7.65 -11.28 18.54
C GLY A 67 9.08 -10.82 18.78
N GLU A 68 9.42 -9.58 18.43
CA GLU A 68 10.72 -8.97 18.75
C GLU A 68 10.94 -8.93 20.28
N ALA A 69 9.94 -8.50 21.05
CA ALA A 69 10.03 -8.42 22.51
C ALA A 69 10.14 -9.80 23.18
N ALA A 70 9.54 -10.84 22.59
CA ALA A 70 9.66 -12.23 23.01
C ALA A 70 10.98 -12.88 22.54
N GLY A 71 11.76 -12.21 21.70
CA GLY A 71 13.04 -12.72 21.17
C GLY A 71 12.87 -13.78 20.08
N LEU A 72 11.82 -13.68 19.26
CA LEU A 72 11.67 -14.49 18.05
C LEU A 72 12.74 -14.13 17.01
N GLY A 73 13.17 -15.14 16.26
CA GLY A 73 14.18 -14.98 15.22
C GLY A 73 13.69 -14.23 13.99
N VAL A 74 14.64 -13.75 13.18
CA VAL A 74 14.33 -13.03 11.92
C VAL A 74 13.47 -13.88 10.99
N GLU A 75 13.74 -15.19 10.88
CA GLU A 75 12.99 -16.12 10.04
C GLU A 75 11.53 -16.27 10.49
N GLU A 76 11.28 -16.26 11.80
CA GLU A 76 9.92 -16.35 12.36
C GLU A 76 9.12 -15.07 12.11
N LEU A 77 9.80 -13.91 12.10
CA LEU A 77 9.18 -12.62 11.82
C LEU A 77 9.06 -12.29 10.33
N ALA A 78 9.80 -12.99 9.46
CA ALA A 78 9.94 -12.65 8.05
C ALA A 78 8.61 -12.58 7.29
N PRO A 79 7.67 -13.55 7.43
CA PRO A 79 6.40 -13.49 6.69
C PRO A 79 5.57 -12.24 7.04
N ALA A 80 5.46 -11.92 8.33
CA ALA A 80 4.70 -10.75 8.77
C ALA A 80 5.35 -9.43 8.34
N ARG A 81 6.69 -9.35 8.40
CA ARG A 81 7.43 -8.17 7.90
C ARG A 81 7.26 -7.97 6.40
N GLN A 82 7.24 -9.06 5.63
CA GLN A 82 7.03 -9.00 4.18
C GLN A 82 5.63 -8.43 3.87
N LEU A 83 4.59 -8.95 4.52
CA LEU A 83 3.22 -8.45 4.35
C LEU A 83 3.10 -6.96 4.71
N LEU A 84 3.75 -6.51 5.79
CA LEU A 84 3.80 -5.10 6.14
C LEU A 84 4.48 -4.24 5.07
N GLY A 85 5.56 -4.74 4.47
CA GLY A 85 6.25 -4.07 3.37
C GLY A 85 5.36 -3.96 2.12
N GLU A 86 4.59 -5.01 1.81
CA GLU A 86 3.62 -5.01 0.71
C GLU A 86 2.48 -4.02 0.95
N GLU A 87 1.87 -4.02 2.14
CA GLU A 87 0.82 -3.05 2.52
C GLU A 87 1.33 -1.61 2.53
N SER A 88 2.57 -1.39 2.97
CA SER A 88 3.19 -0.06 2.94
C SER A 88 3.37 0.43 1.51
N ARG A 89 3.77 -0.44 0.58
CA ARG A 89 3.88 -0.10 -0.85
C ARG A 89 2.50 0.19 -1.45
N ARG A 90 1.48 -0.62 -1.16
CA ARG A 90 0.10 -0.35 -1.60
C ARG A 90 -0.43 0.98 -1.06
N THR A 91 -0.12 1.31 0.19
CA THR A 91 -0.49 2.61 0.77
C THR A 91 0.18 3.78 0.05
N ALA A 92 1.48 3.67 -0.25
CA ALA A 92 2.21 4.68 -1.00
C ALA A 92 1.64 4.84 -2.43
N ALA A 93 1.30 3.74 -3.11
CA ALA A 93 0.70 3.79 -4.43
C ALA A 93 -0.68 4.47 -4.45
N ARG A 94 -1.53 4.20 -3.45
CA ARG A 94 -2.80 4.93 -3.27
C ARG A 94 -2.59 6.43 -3.12
N GLN A 95 -1.60 6.81 -2.33
CA GLN A 95 -1.26 8.23 -2.15
C GLN A 95 -0.75 8.85 -3.46
N GLY A 96 0.15 8.15 -4.17
CA GLY A 96 0.64 8.59 -5.48
C GLY A 96 -0.47 8.75 -6.52
N LEU A 97 -1.45 7.84 -6.53
CA LEU A 97 -2.65 7.95 -7.37
C LEU A 97 -3.44 9.21 -7.04
N GLN A 98 -3.71 9.47 -5.75
CA GLN A 98 -4.43 10.66 -5.33
C GLN A 98 -3.69 11.94 -5.72
N GLU A 99 -2.38 12.00 -5.48
CA GLU A 99 -1.55 13.16 -5.87
C GLU A 99 -1.54 13.37 -7.39
N ALA A 100 -1.54 12.30 -8.18
CA ALA A 100 -1.62 12.38 -9.64
C ALA A 100 -2.99 12.88 -10.13
N VAL A 101 -4.07 12.45 -9.49
CA VAL A 101 -5.44 12.95 -9.75
C VAL A 101 -5.54 14.44 -9.44
N ASP A 102 -5.04 14.86 -8.28
CA ASP A 102 -5.10 16.26 -7.85
C ASP A 102 -4.27 17.17 -8.76
N ALA A 103 -3.11 16.66 -9.23
CA ALA A 103 -2.24 17.37 -10.16
C ALA A 103 -2.81 17.44 -11.60
N LYS A 104 -3.79 16.58 -11.95
CA LYS A 104 -4.35 16.45 -13.31
C LYS A 104 -3.26 16.28 -14.39
N ASP A 105 -2.23 15.52 -14.06
CA ASP A 105 -1.09 15.29 -14.94
C ASP A 105 -1.22 13.89 -15.56
N ALA A 106 -1.46 13.84 -16.87
CA ALA A 106 -1.67 12.58 -17.59
C ALA A 106 -0.47 11.61 -17.53
N THR A 107 0.76 12.14 -17.46
CA THR A 107 1.96 11.31 -17.35
C THR A 107 2.06 10.71 -15.96
N ARG A 108 1.84 11.51 -14.91
CA ARG A 108 1.83 11.02 -13.52
C ARG A 108 0.70 10.02 -13.29
N LEU A 109 -0.48 10.29 -13.83
CA LEU A 109 -1.63 9.40 -13.74
C LEU A 109 -1.34 8.03 -14.36
N ARG A 110 -0.69 8.00 -15.54
CA ARG A 110 -0.25 6.75 -16.18
C ARG A 110 0.69 5.96 -15.26
N SER A 111 1.75 6.61 -14.79
CA SER A 111 2.75 5.95 -13.94
C SER A 111 2.17 5.44 -12.63
N ALA A 112 1.29 6.22 -11.98
CA ALA A 112 0.64 5.83 -10.75
C ALA A 112 -0.36 4.68 -10.96
N LEU A 113 -1.06 4.64 -12.09
CA LEU A 113 -1.93 3.52 -12.47
C LEU A 113 -1.11 2.25 -12.70
N ASP A 114 -0.03 2.32 -13.46
CA ASP A 114 0.84 1.17 -13.74
C ASP A 114 1.42 0.59 -12.42
N GLU A 115 1.85 1.46 -11.50
CA GLU A 115 2.34 1.04 -10.18
C GLU A 115 1.23 0.43 -9.31
N GLY A 116 0.04 1.05 -9.30
CA GLY A 116 -1.12 0.53 -8.57
C GLY A 116 -1.55 -0.85 -9.06
N GLU A 117 -1.57 -1.07 -10.38
CA GLU A 117 -1.87 -2.36 -11.01
C GLU A 117 -0.80 -3.41 -10.67
N LEU A 118 0.49 -3.04 -10.73
CA LEU A 118 1.60 -3.92 -10.35
C LEU A 118 1.50 -4.37 -8.88
N LEU A 119 1.01 -3.51 -8.00
CA LEU A 119 0.81 -3.80 -6.58
C LEU A 119 -0.56 -4.43 -6.28
N GLY A 120 -1.37 -4.70 -7.30
CA GLY A 120 -2.65 -5.39 -7.17
C GLY A 120 -3.76 -4.55 -6.53
N LEU A 121 -3.71 -3.21 -6.65
CA LEU A 121 -4.84 -2.36 -6.26
C LEU A 121 -6.07 -2.69 -7.11
N GLY A 122 -7.24 -2.70 -6.47
CA GLY A 122 -8.49 -3.10 -7.11
C GLY A 122 -9.09 -2.00 -8.00
N ASP A 123 -10.03 -2.37 -8.87
CA ASP A 123 -10.67 -1.45 -9.81
C ASP A 123 -11.30 -0.22 -9.12
N ALA A 124 -11.89 -0.41 -7.93
CA ALA A 124 -12.47 0.69 -7.16
C ALA A 124 -11.42 1.73 -6.74
N GLU A 125 -10.20 1.29 -6.43
CA GLU A 125 -9.08 2.16 -6.03
C GLU A 125 -8.48 2.87 -7.25
N LEU A 126 -8.52 2.25 -8.42
CA LEU A 126 -7.96 2.78 -9.66
C LEU A 126 -8.94 3.67 -10.46
N SER A 127 -10.26 3.56 -10.22
CA SER A 127 -11.31 4.17 -11.05
C SER A 127 -11.14 5.69 -11.20
N ALA A 128 -10.94 6.42 -10.10
CA ALA A 128 -10.84 7.87 -10.13
C ALA A 128 -9.63 8.35 -10.96
N ALA A 129 -8.49 7.66 -10.85
CA ALA A 129 -7.31 7.97 -11.65
C ALA A 129 -7.49 7.61 -13.14
N ARG A 130 -8.20 6.53 -13.45
CA ARG A 130 -8.54 6.17 -14.84
C ARG A 130 -9.45 7.22 -15.49
N GLU A 131 -10.47 7.69 -14.76
CA GLU A 131 -11.36 8.77 -15.20
C GLU A 131 -10.59 10.07 -15.42
N ALA A 132 -9.76 10.47 -14.45
CA ALA A 132 -8.93 11.66 -14.57
C ALA A 132 -7.97 11.59 -15.78
N LEU A 133 -7.39 10.42 -16.04
CA LEU A 133 -6.51 10.21 -17.19
C LEU A 133 -7.27 10.32 -18.52
N ALA A 134 -8.48 9.76 -18.58
CA ALA A 134 -9.33 9.86 -19.77
C ALA A 134 -9.70 11.33 -20.06
N ASP A 135 -10.07 12.07 -19.02
CA ASP A 135 -10.39 13.49 -19.12
C ASP A 135 -9.20 14.32 -19.59
N GLU A 136 -8.02 14.14 -18.98
CA GLU A 136 -6.84 14.91 -19.35
C GLU A 136 -6.34 14.55 -20.76
N THR A 137 -6.52 13.29 -21.18
CA THR A 137 -6.24 12.86 -22.55
C THR A 137 -7.16 13.55 -23.56
N ARG A 138 -8.47 13.64 -23.26
CA ARG A 138 -9.43 14.37 -24.11
C ARG A 138 -9.09 15.85 -24.20
N LYS A 139 -8.75 16.50 -23.08
CA LYS A 139 -8.34 17.91 -23.05
C LYS A 139 -7.08 18.15 -23.85
N THR A 140 -6.07 17.28 -23.71
CA THR A 140 -4.82 17.38 -24.47
C THR A 140 -5.06 17.27 -25.97
N ALA A 141 -5.93 16.35 -26.41
CA ALA A 141 -6.29 16.22 -27.81
C ALA A 141 -7.02 17.48 -28.33
N ALA A 142 -7.97 18.01 -27.57
CA ALA A 142 -8.70 19.22 -27.92
C ALA A 142 -7.79 20.45 -28.01
N ARG A 143 -6.84 20.62 -27.06
CA ARG A 143 -5.83 21.70 -27.11
C ARG A 143 -5.00 21.65 -28.39
N ARG A 144 -4.54 20.46 -28.78
CA ARG A 144 -3.77 20.29 -30.04
C ARG A 144 -4.60 20.66 -31.27
N GLN A 145 -5.87 20.24 -31.32
CA GLN A 145 -6.76 20.58 -32.42
C GLN A 145 -7.03 22.08 -32.50
N LEU A 146 -7.23 22.74 -31.35
CA LEU A 146 -7.37 24.19 -31.26
C LEU A 146 -6.11 24.93 -31.74
N GLU A 147 -4.92 24.50 -31.32
CA GLU A 147 -3.66 25.08 -31.77
C GLU A 147 -3.49 24.99 -33.29
N ASP A 148 -3.84 23.85 -33.88
CA ASP A 148 -3.76 23.65 -35.32
C ASP A 148 -4.79 24.49 -36.09
N ALA A 149 -6.02 24.62 -35.58
CA ALA A 149 -7.06 25.46 -36.16
C ALA A 149 -6.72 26.97 -36.08
N VAL A 150 -6.14 27.42 -34.96
CA VAL A 150 -5.62 28.79 -34.81
C VAL A 150 -4.50 29.06 -35.81
N ARG A 151 -3.60 28.09 -36.02
CA ARG A 151 -2.50 28.23 -36.97
C ARG A 151 -2.99 28.27 -38.42
N SER A 152 -4.00 27.48 -38.77
CA SER A 152 -4.54 27.43 -40.13
C SER A 152 -5.47 28.60 -40.46
N ARG A 153 -6.02 29.28 -39.45
CA ARG A 153 -7.06 30.31 -39.58
C ARG A 153 -8.31 29.85 -40.35
N ASP A 154 -8.59 28.55 -40.33
CA ASP A 154 -9.81 28.03 -40.93
C ASP A 154 -11.00 28.30 -40.00
N ALA A 155 -11.87 29.24 -40.38
CA ALA A 155 -13.04 29.65 -39.59
C ALA A 155 -13.96 28.46 -39.22
N ARG A 156 -14.13 27.49 -40.12
CA ARG A 156 -14.95 26.30 -39.82
C ARG A 156 -14.24 25.39 -38.84
N ALA A 157 -12.94 25.15 -39.04
CA ALA A 157 -12.16 24.37 -38.09
C ALA A 157 -12.11 25.02 -36.71
N LEU A 158 -12.02 26.35 -36.62
CA LEU A 158 -12.08 27.10 -35.37
C LEU A 158 -13.42 26.90 -34.65
N GLN A 159 -14.55 27.01 -35.36
CA GLN A 159 -15.87 26.74 -34.78
C GLN A 159 -15.98 25.30 -34.24
N ASP A 160 -15.59 24.32 -35.05
CA ASP A 160 -15.69 22.90 -34.68
C ASP A 160 -14.78 22.56 -33.48
N THR A 161 -13.56 23.10 -33.45
CA THR A 161 -12.59 22.83 -32.38
C THR A 161 -12.90 23.59 -31.08
N ILE A 162 -13.52 24.78 -31.14
CA ILE A 162 -14.04 25.46 -29.94
C ILE A 162 -15.14 24.61 -29.30
N ALA A 163 -16.12 24.15 -30.08
CA ALA A 163 -17.18 23.27 -29.58
C ALA A 163 -16.62 21.95 -29.01
N GLY A 164 -15.63 21.36 -29.69
CA GLY A 164 -14.92 20.17 -29.20
C GLY A 164 -14.16 20.41 -27.90
N GLY A 165 -13.50 21.57 -27.76
CA GLY A 165 -12.82 21.99 -26.54
C GLY A 165 -13.76 22.20 -25.36
N GLU A 166 -14.91 22.83 -25.59
CA GLU A 166 -15.97 22.98 -24.57
C GLU A 166 -16.50 21.62 -24.11
N ALA A 167 -16.78 20.70 -25.05
CA ALA A 167 -17.21 19.33 -24.73
C ALA A 167 -16.14 18.51 -23.98
N ALA A 168 -14.85 18.82 -24.20
CA ALA A 168 -13.74 18.25 -23.43
C ALA A 168 -13.53 18.93 -22.06
N GLY A 169 -14.27 20.00 -21.76
CA GLY A 169 -14.16 20.76 -20.52
C GLY A 169 -12.91 21.65 -20.44
N LEU A 170 -12.45 22.18 -21.57
CA LEU A 170 -11.47 23.27 -21.59
C LEU A 170 -12.11 24.56 -21.07
N GLY A 171 -11.34 25.34 -20.31
CA GLY A 171 -11.79 26.61 -19.74
C GLY A 171 -11.77 27.76 -20.74
N ASP A 172 -12.44 28.86 -20.40
CA ASP A 172 -12.54 30.04 -21.27
C ASP A 172 -11.18 30.62 -21.68
N GLN A 173 -10.19 30.58 -20.77
CA GLN A 173 -8.83 31.05 -21.08
C GLN A 173 -8.15 30.19 -22.15
N GLU A 174 -8.37 28.87 -22.13
CA GLU A 174 -7.80 27.94 -23.11
C GLU A 174 -8.45 28.13 -24.49
N LEU A 175 -9.72 28.51 -24.53
CA LEU A 175 -10.49 28.73 -25.76
C LEU A 175 -10.32 30.15 -26.34
N GLN A 176 -9.76 31.08 -25.57
CA GLN A 176 -9.74 32.50 -25.91
C GLN A 176 -9.04 32.80 -27.24
N ALA A 177 -7.88 32.20 -27.49
CA ALA A 177 -7.11 32.46 -28.71
C ALA A 177 -7.87 32.02 -29.97
N ALA A 178 -8.53 30.86 -29.93
CA ALA A 178 -9.36 30.38 -31.04
C ALA A 178 -10.59 31.26 -31.27
N ARG A 179 -11.25 31.70 -30.19
CA ARG A 179 -12.40 32.63 -30.27
C ARG A 179 -12.01 33.97 -30.87
N GLN A 180 -10.82 34.49 -30.55
CA GLN A 180 -10.29 35.72 -31.13
C GLN A 180 -9.97 35.55 -32.62
N ALA A 181 -9.25 34.47 -32.99
CA ALA A 181 -8.94 34.18 -34.38
C ALA A 181 -10.21 34.06 -35.24
N LEU A 182 -11.25 33.41 -34.72
CA LEU A 182 -12.54 33.27 -35.42
C LEU A 182 -13.26 34.61 -35.62
N ALA A 183 -13.08 35.57 -34.72
CA ALA A 183 -13.70 36.90 -34.84
C ALA A 183 -12.98 37.80 -35.87
N GLU A 184 -11.77 37.42 -36.30
CA GLU A 184 -10.97 38.15 -37.28
C GLU A 184 -11.15 37.64 -38.73
N GLU A 185 -11.84 36.50 -38.92
CA GLU A 185 -12.20 35.91 -40.22
C GLU A 185 -13.58 36.38 -40.72
#